data_AF-A0A7C3NCN9-F1
#
_entry.id   AF-A0A7C3NCN9-F1
#
_cell.length_a   1.000
_cell.length_b   1.000
_cell.length_c   1.000
_cell.angle_alpha   90.00
_cell.angle_beta   90.00
_cell.angle_gamma   90.00
#
_symmetry.space_group_name_H-M   'P 1'
#
loop_
_entity.id
_entity.type
_entity.pdbx_description
1 polymer ?
#
loop_
_entity_poly.entity_id
_entity_poly.type
_entity_poly.pdbx_seq_one_letter_code
_entity_poly.pdbx_strand_id
1 'polypeptide(L)' 'MNQRPGCLSGLLKLAFLNVIFDWLQERFGFGRGLSCTGCGCGFILLILLIILSCSVITGTDWFRLSF' A
#
# COMPACT_ATOMS: atom_id res chain seq x y z
N MET A 1 12.88 -20.04 -11.34
CA MET A 1 12.14 -19.17 -12.29
C MET A 1 11.76 -17.89 -11.55
N ASN A 2 12.49 -16.79 -11.76
CA ASN A 2 12.20 -15.49 -11.15
C ASN A 2 11.12 -14.78 -11.96
N GLN A 3 9.85 -15.08 -11.68
CA GLN A 3 8.71 -14.42 -12.33
C GLN A 3 8.43 -13.13 -11.56
N ARG A 4 9.25 -12.10 -11.79
CA ARG A 4 8.95 -10.76 -11.30
C ARG A 4 7.62 -10.32 -11.91
N PRO A 5 6.63 -9.90 -11.10
CA PRO A 5 5.33 -9.46 -11.60
C PRO A 5 5.55 -8.32 -12.60
N GLY A 6 4.94 -8.41 -13.78
CA GLY A 6 5.08 -7.35 -14.77
C GLY A 6 4.30 -6.09 -14.39
N CYS A 7 4.46 -5.03 -15.20
CA CYS A 7 3.94 -3.69 -14.93
C CYS A 7 2.44 -3.67 -14.59
N LEU A 8 1.62 -4.45 -15.32
CA LEU A 8 0.16 -4.49 -15.10
C LEU A 8 -0.20 -5.17 -13.77
N SER A 9 0.53 -6.24 -13.43
CA SER A 9 0.39 -6.97 -12.17
C SER A 9 0.82 -6.11 -10.98
N GLY A 10 1.89 -5.33 -11.13
CA GLY A 10 2.30 -4.31 -10.16
C GLY A 10 1.24 -3.24 -9.96
N LEU A 11 0.74 -2.64 -11.03
CA LEU A 11 -0.29 -1.59 -10.98
C LEU A 11 -1.57 -2.08 -10.28
N LEU A 12 -2.01 -3.31 -10.57
CA LEU A 12 -3.15 -3.92 -9.90
C LEU A 12 -2.90 -4.10 -8.40
N LYS A 13 -1.70 -4.54 -8.02
CA LYS A 13 -1.30 -4.73 -6.63
C LYS A 13 -1.24 -3.40 -5.87
N LEU A 14 -0.70 -2.35 -6.49
CA LEU A 14 -0.69 -0.98 -5.98
C LEU A 14 -2.10 -0.39 -5.84
N ALA A 15 -3.00 -0.64 -6.80
CA ALA A 15 -4.38 -0.17 -6.74
C ALA A 15 -5.17 -0.86 -5.62
N PHE A 16 -5.05 -2.19 -5.51
CA PHE A 16 -5.69 -2.96 -4.43
C PHE A 16 -5.16 -2.54 -3.05
N LEU A 17 -3.84 -2.30 -2.96
CA LEU A 17 -3.22 -1.80 -1.76
C LEU A 17 -3.77 -0.42 -1.37
N ASN A 18 -3.85 0.52 -2.32
CA ASN A 18 -4.43 1.84 -2.06
C ASN A 18 -5.87 1.75 -1.56
N VAL A 19 -6.72 0.92 -2.17
CA VAL A 19 -8.13 0.76 -1.74
C VAL A 19 -8.23 0.22 -0.31
N ILE A 20 -7.43 -0.80 0.04
CA ILE A 20 -7.42 -1.34 1.41
C ILE A 20 -6.94 -0.29 2.40
N PHE A 21 -5.86 0.41 2.07
CA PHE A 21 -5.32 1.42 2.95
C PHE A 21 -6.21 2.63 3.09
N ASP A 22 -6.86 3.08 2.02
CA ASP A 22 -7.84 4.18 2.05
C ASP A 22 -9.02 3.81 2.96
N TRP A 23 -9.56 2.58 2.83
CA TRP A 23 -10.60 2.08 3.74
C TRP A 23 -10.13 1.99 5.20
N LEU A 24 -8.91 1.49 5.41
CA LEU A 24 -8.35 1.32 6.76
C LEU A 24 -7.99 2.67 7.39
N GLN A 25 -7.52 3.62 6.60
CA GLN A 25 -7.21 4.99 7.00
C GLN A 25 -8.49 5.84 7.19
N GLU A 26 -9.57 5.55 6.47
CA GLU A 26 -10.86 6.20 6.70
C GLU A 26 -11.53 5.71 7.99
N ARG A 27 -11.29 4.43 8.36
CA ARG A 27 -11.82 3.78 9.58
C ARG A 27 -10.95 4.00 10.83
N PHE A 28 -9.62 3.97 10.69
CA PHE A 28 -8.65 4.04 11.80
C PHE A 28 -7.68 5.21 11.73
N GLY A 29 -7.69 5.99 10.65
CA GLY A 29 -6.76 7.10 10.44
C GLY A 29 -7.14 8.39 11.14
N PHE A 30 -6.32 9.41 10.90
CA PHE A 30 -6.23 10.68 11.64
C PHE A 30 -7.60 11.28 12.00
N GLY A 31 -7.81 11.49 13.30
CA GLY A 31 -8.92 12.29 13.82
C GLY A 31 -10.25 11.57 14.08
N ARG A 32 -10.36 10.24 13.89
CA ARG A 32 -11.61 9.47 14.13
C ARG A 32 -11.63 8.57 15.37
N GLY A 33 -10.62 8.62 16.24
CA GLY A 33 -10.53 7.82 17.47
C GLY A 33 -10.45 8.65 18.75
N LEU A 34 -11.10 8.18 19.82
CA LEU A 34 -10.99 8.74 21.18
C LEU A 34 -9.51 8.75 21.63
N SER A 35 -8.93 9.95 21.68
CA SER A 35 -7.72 10.37 22.41
C SER A 35 -6.35 9.69 22.18
N CYS A 36 -6.21 8.47 21.64
CA CYS A 36 -4.88 7.83 21.43
C CYS A 36 -4.67 7.13 20.06
N THR A 37 -5.74 6.80 19.34
CA THR A 37 -5.66 6.10 18.04
C THR A 37 -5.48 7.04 16.85
N GLY A 38 -5.73 8.33 17.00
CA GLY A 38 -5.70 9.29 15.89
C GLY A 38 -4.30 9.68 15.38
N CYS A 39 -3.28 9.72 16.25
CA CYS A 39 -1.93 10.18 15.86
C CYS A 39 -0.94 9.01 15.70
N GLY A 40 -1.01 7.97 16.57
CA GLY A 40 -0.11 6.82 16.53
C GLY A 40 -0.50 5.75 15.49
N CYS A 41 -1.76 5.27 15.51
CA CYS A 41 -2.20 4.24 14.55
C CYS A 41 -2.19 4.75 13.11
N GLY A 42 -2.57 6.01 12.87
CA GLY A 42 -2.47 6.63 11.55
C GLY A 42 -1.04 6.65 11.01
N PHE A 43 -0.05 6.93 11.87
CA PHE A 43 1.37 6.95 11.47
C PHE A 43 1.91 5.54 11.17
N ILE A 44 1.52 4.54 11.96
CA ILE A 44 1.87 3.13 11.73
C ILE A 44 1.30 2.64 10.40
N LEU A 45 0.05 2.97 10.10
CA LEU A 45 -0.58 2.66 8.80
C LEU A 45 0.16 3.32 7.64
N LEU A 46 0.54 4.60 7.78
CA LEU A 46 1.32 5.29 6.76
C LEU A 46 2.67 4.62 6.51
N ILE A 47 3.40 4.23 7.56
CA ILE A 47 4.68 3.53 7.44
C ILE A 47 4.49 2.17 6.74
N LEU A 48 3.46 1.42 7.13
CA LEU A 48 3.13 0.12 6.54
C LEU A 48 2.82 0.27 5.03
N LEU A 49 2.04 1.29 4.64
CA LEU A 49 1.71 1.61 3.25
C LEU A 49 2.97 1.87 2.45
N ILE A 50 3.88 2.70 2.97
CA ILE A 50 5.12 3.08 2.30
C ILE A 50 6.00 1.86 2.08
N ILE A 51 6.17 1.01 3.11
CA ILE A 51 6.97 -0.22 3.01
C ILE A 51 6.39 -1.17 1.96
N LEU A 52 5.08 -1.42 1.99
CA LEU A 52 4.45 -2.30 1.01
C LEU A 52 4.51 -1.70 -0.40
N SER A 53 4.30 -0.40 -0.56
CA SER A 53 4.40 0.28 -1.85
C SER A 53 5.81 0.20 -2.42
N CYS A 54 6.85 0.47 -1.61
CA CYS A 54 8.24 0.28 -2.02
C CYS A 54 8.55 -1.16 -2.40
N SER A 55 8.01 -2.14 -1.67
CA SER A 55 8.17 -3.57 -1.95
C SER A 55 7.54 -3.96 -3.30
N VAL A 56 6.35 -3.44 -3.62
CA VAL A 56 5.74 -3.67 -4.94
C VAL A 56 6.53 -2.95 -6.04
N ILE A 57 6.92 -1.69 -5.83
CA ILE A 57 7.67 -0.90 -6.82
C ILE A 57 9.02 -1.51 -7.15
N THR A 58 9.75 -2.04 -6.17
CA THR A 58 11.06 -2.69 -6.37
C THR A 58 10.96 -4.13 -6.88
N GLY A 59 9.82 -4.78 -6.63
CA GLY A 59 9.50 -6.14 -7.09
C GLY A 59 8.93 -6.20 -8.51
N THR A 60 8.42 -5.09 -9.05
CA THR A 60 7.77 -5.02 -10.37
C THR A 60 8.74 -4.60 -11.48
N ASP A 61 8.69 -5.30 -12.61
CA ASP A 61 9.39 -4.90 -13.83
C ASP A 61 8.56 -3.90 -14.65
N TRP A 62 8.79 -2.61 -14.41
CA TRP A 62 8.07 -1.49 -15.05
C TRP A 62 8.20 -1.46 -16.58
N PHE A 63 9.33 -1.93 -17.11
CA PHE A 63 9.58 -1.99 -18.55
C PHE A 63 8.93 -3.21 -19.23
N ARG A 64 8.31 -4.11 -18.47
CA ARG A 64 7.67 -5.32 -18.98
C ARG A 64 6.16 -5.19 -18.82
N LEU A 65 5.47 -4.77 -19.89
CA LEU A 65 4.00 -4.71 -20.02
C LEU A 65 3.42 -6.14 -20.14
N SER A 66 3.66 -6.98 -19.14
CA SER A 66 3.19 -8.37 -19.08
C SER A 66 2.57 -8.64 -17.71
N PHE A 67 1.87 -9.76 -17.56
CA PHE A 67 1.34 -10.22 -16.27
C PHE A 67 2.42 -10.96 -15.48
#